data_AF-A0A388KZX2-F1
#
_entry.id   AF-A0A388KZX2-F1
#
_cell.length_a   1.000
_cell.length_b   1.000
_cell.length_c   1.000
_cell.angle_alpha   90.00
_cell.angle_beta   90.00
_cell.angle_gamma   90.00
#
_symmetry.space_group_name_H-M   'P 1'
#
loop_
_entity.id
_entity.type
_entity.pdbx_description
1 polymer ?
#
loop_
_entity_poly.entity_id
_entity_poly.type
_entity_poly.pdbx_seq_one_letter_code
_entity_poly.pdbx_strand_id
1 'polypeptide(L)'
;MNATTRRRKGEGREKKGRMEGESVVGMEDIKVLDFRTAFQGSVFEKYHILPLQVASFDTCRLSKWCEHFIDLQMKPDDDGDVDDDDAHAEYFANRLKQQGLVGGGDSADCHTFVKNALMFFEQYTDELYWDFCCQTGEPAEDPEEYHNILESELEPSDFCEELQHFLFEHLTSDLLENCFGCFGTNLKHESDTDIAQRLYDYGRWMRAERNCAELRSLFMTLHQIDFDLIGMDGQHFPLRMLLLEEKPNDENGPSWCAEVSDRENGALIADSINKEEGWKIRWRFRTKVRSTLTGVVERYKPHGDIPTMLIDLCWCDELFGAKFIGDCRQFSHHLDPETRRLLSELTPEQLKSVNDLKQASFCQHNWIIYSTHSEFERLIPIAANMGPICGQARKDFKRFDEVVDKYRLRPSLLRDVVEFQCQHFRRILKGTIWQNLPQELVIRIAEFLPRRCTISRCLE
;
A
#
# COMPACT_ATOMS: atom_id res chain seq x y z
N MET A 1 -7.29 -77.89 -15.48
CA MET A 1 -6.74 -76.69 -16.14
C MET A 1 -6.92 -75.53 -15.18
N ASN A 2 -5.81 -75.05 -14.63
CA ASN A 2 -5.75 -74.17 -13.45
C ASN A 2 -5.84 -72.70 -13.85
N ALA A 3 -6.73 -71.94 -13.21
CA ALA A 3 -6.71 -70.47 -13.23
C ALA A 3 -6.41 -69.98 -11.81
N THR A 4 -5.19 -69.51 -11.59
CA THR A 4 -4.68 -69.06 -10.29
C THR A 4 -4.83 -67.54 -10.20
N THR A 5 -5.71 -67.07 -9.33
CA THR A 5 -5.95 -65.65 -9.03
C THR A 5 -4.84 -65.11 -8.10
N ARG A 6 -4.03 -64.15 -8.58
CA ARG A 6 -3.04 -63.43 -7.76
C ARG A 6 -3.64 -62.14 -7.21
N ARG A 7 -4.01 -62.14 -5.92
CA ARG A 7 -4.26 -60.93 -5.11
C ARG A 7 -2.92 -60.34 -4.67
N ARG A 8 -2.56 -59.15 -5.12
CA ARG A 8 -1.46 -58.34 -4.55
C ARG A 8 -2.01 -57.51 -3.39
N LYS A 9 -1.52 -57.81 -2.19
CA LYS A 9 -1.72 -57.04 -0.96
C LYS A 9 -0.73 -55.86 -1.03
N GLY A 10 -1.24 -54.63 -1.19
CA GLY A 10 -0.43 -53.42 -1.10
C GLY A 10 -0.17 -53.09 0.37
N GLU A 11 1.08 -53.18 0.80
CA GLU A 11 1.52 -52.72 2.12
C GLU A 11 1.64 -51.19 2.08
N GLY A 12 0.76 -50.51 2.82
CA GLY A 12 0.87 -49.08 3.07
C GLY A 12 2.07 -48.79 3.96
N ARG A 13 3.14 -48.23 3.37
CA ARG A 13 4.23 -47.60 4.13
C ARG A 13 3.80 -46.20 4.52
N GLU A 14 3.35 -46.03 5.77
CA GLU A 14 3.32 -44.73 6.44
C GLU A 14 4.75 -44.17 6.47
N LYS A 15 5.04 -43.19 5.60
CA LYS A 15 6.23 -42.36 5.73
C LYS A 15 6.02 -41.44 6.92
N LYS A 16 6.47 -41.87 8.09
CA LYS A 16 6.64 -41.01 9.27
C LYS A 16 7.77 -40.03 8.94
N GLY A 17 7.40 -38.90 8.32
CA GLY A 17 8.30 -37.80 8.02
C GLY A 17 8.88 -37.26 9.32
N ARG A 18 10.13 -37.61 9.60
CA ARG A 18 10.91 -37.02 10.67
C ARG A 18 11.21 -35.58 10.22
N MET A 19 10.47 -34.60 10.74
CA MET A 19 10.85 -33.18 10.66
C MET A 19 12.10 -32.98 11.54
N GLU A 20 13.25 -33.48 11.08
CA GLU A 20 14.54 -33.16 11.68
C GLU A 20 14.94 -31.76 11.20
N GLY A 21 14.73 -30.79 12.09
CA GLY A 21 15.44 -29.52 12.18
C GLY A 21 15.94 -28.92 10.88
N GLU A 22 15.03 -28.32 10.10
CA GLU A 22 15.42 -27.19 9.26
C GLU A 22 15.92 -26.10 10.21
N SER A 23 17.23 -26.14 10.43
CA SER A 23 17.97 -25.21 11.25
C SER A 23 17.86 -23.81 10.66
N VAL A 24 17.95 -22.79 11.51
CA VAL A 24 18.02 -21.34 11.25
C VAL A 24 19.12 -20.92 10.23
N VAL A 25 19.82 -21.89 9.63
CA VAL A 25 20.80 -21.78 8.54
C VAL A 25 20.09 -21.29 7.28
N GLY A 26 19.95 -19.97 7.17
CA GLY A 26 19.27 -19.29 6.07
C GLY A 26 18.85 -17.85 6.42
N MET A 27 18.74 -17.53 7.71
CA MET A 27 18.35 -16.18 8.16
C MET A 27 19.52 -15.21 8.32
N GLU A 28 20.77 -15.67 8.16
CA GLU A 28 21.95 -14.90 8.57
C GLU A 28 22.22 -13.65 7.72
N ASP A 29 21.82 -13.68 6.44
CA ASP A 29 22.07 -12.59 5.48
C ASP A 29 20.81 -11.80 5.11
N ILE A 30 19.69 -12.08 5.78
CA ILE A 30 18.40 -11.46 5.52
C ILE A 30 18.36 -10.07 6.19
N LYS A 31 18.70 -9.01 5.44
CA LYS A 31 18.49 -7.60 5.84
C LYS A 31 17.00 -7.24 5.97
N VAL A 32 16.62 -6.53 7.02
CA VAL A 32 15.24 -6.11 7.31
C VAL A 32 15.19 -4.68 7.83
N LEU A 33 14.04 -3.99 7.72
CA LEU A 33 13.83 -2.72 8.44
C LEU A 33 13.26 -3.00 9.83
N ASP A 34 14.11 -2.84 10.84
CA ASP A 34 13.68 -2.75 12.23
C ASP A 34 13.32 -1.30 12.57
N PHE A 35 12.04 -1.01 12.76
CA PHE A 35 11.56 0.37 13.01
C PHE A 35 12.21 1.05 14.22
N ARG A 36 12.80 0.29 15.15
CA ARG A 36 13.46 0.84 16.35
C ARG A 36 14.82 1.47 16.05
N THR A 37 15.49 1.00 15.01
CA THR A 37 16.90 1.33 14.72
C THR A 37 17.11 1.80 13.28
N ALA A 38 16.26 1.39 12.35
CA ALA A 38 16.42 1.62 10.92
C ALA A 38 16.42 3.11 10.54
N PHE A 39 15.76 3.95 11.33
CA PHE A 39 15.64 5.37 11.06
C PHE A 39 16.72 6.22 11.76
N GLN A 40 17.58 5.62 12.59
CA GLN A 40 18.69 6.34 13.20
C GLN A 40 19.75 6.69 12.15
N GLY A 41 20.12 7.96 12.06
CA GLY A 41 21.00 8.53 11.04
C GLY A 41 20.37 8.62 9.66
N SER A 42 19.08 8.34 9.53
CA SER A 42 18.38 8.34 8.24
C SER A 42 18.01 9.76 7.78
N VAL A 43 17.50 9.87 6.55
CA VAL A 43 16.90 11.10 6.05
C VAL A 43 15.75 11.56 6.94
N PHE A 44 14.94 10.65 7.51
CA PHE A 44 13.82 11.01 8.38
C PHE A 44 14.29 11.68 9.66
N GLU A 45 15.32 11.13 10.32
CA GLU A 45 15.92 11.74 11.52
C GLU A 45 16.57 13.11 11.21
N LYS A 46 17.24 13.25 10.04
CA LYS A 46 17.79 14.55 9.58
C LYS A 46 16.70 15.62 9.50
N TYR A 47 15.47 15.25 9.13
CA TYR A 47 14.32 16.14 9.01
C TYR A 47 13.37 16.06 10.22
N HIS A 48 13.87 15.60 11.38
CA HIS A 48 13.14 15.61 12.65
C HIS A 48 11.82 14.81 12.62
N ILE A 49 11.75 13.79 11.77
CA ILE A 49 10.62 12.85 11.66
C ILE A 49 11.02 11.55 12.35
N LEU A 50 10.20 11.09 13.30
CA LEU A 50 10.32 9.80 13.96
C LEU A 50 9.21 8.85 13.48
N PRO A 51 9.52 7.88 12.60
CA PRO A 51 8.56 6.87 12.17
C PRO A 51 8.19 5.92 13.31
N LEU A 52 6.91 5.61 13.46
CA LEU A 52 6.42 4.72 14.51
C LEU A 52 5.71 3.49 13.95
N GLN A 53 4.80 3.69 13.00
CA GLN A 53 4.03 2.62 12.36
C GLN A 53 3.74 2.97 10.90
N VAL A 54 3.77 1.96 10.03
CA VAL A 54 3.29 2.08 8.64
C VAL A 54 2.41 0.88 8.35
N ALA A 55 1.15 1.10 8.01
CA ALA A 55 0.31 0.10 7.38
C ALA A 55 0.13 0.43 5.91
N SER A 56 0.12 -0.59 5.06
CA SER A 56 -0.06 -0.46 3.62
C SER A 56 -1.13 -1.44 3.16
N PHE A 57 -2.07 -0.96 2.36
CA PHE A 57 -3.13 -1.75 1.74
C PHE A 57 -3.07 -1.54 0.22
N ASP A 58 -2.63 -2.57 -0.51
CA ASP A 58 -2.51 -2.56 -1.97
C ASP A 58 -3.71 -3.28 -2.58
N THR A 59 -4.67 -2.50 -3.09
CA THR A 59 -5.86 -3.02 -3.75
C THR A 59 -5.60 -3.43 -5.19
N CYS A 60 -4.41 -3.15 -5.74
CA CYS A 60 -4.18 -3.31 -7.18
C CYS A 60 -4.30 -4.77 -7.64
N ARG A 61 -3.87 -5.74 -6.82
CA ARG A 61 -4.00 -7.16 -7.17
C ARG A 61 -5.47 -7.58 -7.23
N LEU A 62 -6.23 -7.19 -6.21
CA LEU A 62 -7.67 -7.44 -6.15
C LEU A 62 -8.38 -6.78 -7.33
N SER A 63 -8.01 -5.53 -7.67
CA SER A 63 -8.58 -4.81 -8.81
C SER A 63 -8.36 -5.50 -10.14
N LYS A 64 -7.14 -6.00 -10.41
CA LYS A 64 -6.90 -6.81 -11.61
C LYS A 64 -7.77 -8.05 -11.63
N TRP A 65 -7.91 -8.73 -10.49
CA TRP A 65 -8.73 -9.94 -10.42
C TRP A 65 -10.20 -9.65 -10.70
N CYS A 66 -10.75 -8.55 -10.19
CA CYS A 66 -12.12 -8.13 -10.50
C CYS A 66 -12.29 -7.81 -11.99
N GLU A 67 -11.40 -7.01 -12.59
CA GLU A 67 -11.45 -6.67 -14.02
C GLU A 67 -11.42 -7.94 -14.89
N HIS A 68 -10.49 -8.85 -14.62
CA HIS A 68 -10.37 -10.09 -15.37
C HIS A 68 -11.53 -11.06 -15.13
N PHE A 69 -12.11 -11.07 -13.92
CA PHE A 69 -13.31 -11.86 -13.65
C PHE A 69 -14.50 -11.38 -14.50
N ILE A 70 -14.72 -10.06 -14.57
CA ILE A 70 -15.77 -9.48 -15.42
C ILE A 70 -15.51 -9.77 -16.89
N ASP A 71 -14.28 -9.59 -17.36
CA ASP A 71 -13.91 -9.86 -18.75
C ASP A 71 -14.22 -11.32 -19.14
N LEU A 72 -13.98 -12.26 -18.23
CA LEU A 72 -14.28 -13.69 -18.42
C LEU A 72 -15.78 -13.98 -18.33
N GLN A 73 -16.52 -13.32 -17.43
CA GLN A 73 -17.98 -13.50 -17.32
C GLN A 73 -18.74 -12.91 -18.51
N MET A 74 -18.31 -11.75 -19.02
CA MET A 74 -18.95 -11.07 -20.14
C MET A 74 -18.59 -11.64 -21.52
N LYS A 75 -17.60 -12.54 -21.57
CA LYS A 75 -17.20 -13.24 -22.79
C LYS A 75 -17.03 -14.71 -22.48
N PRO A 76 -18.13 -15.44 -22.20
CA PRO A 76 -18.04 -16.87 -22.08
C PRO A 76 -17.47 -17.40 -23.41
N ASP A 77 -16.26 -17.96 -23.35
CA ASP A 77 -15.75 -18.77 -24.46
C ASP A 77 -16.79 -19.89 -24.70
N ASP A 78 -17.03 -20.25 -25.96
CA ASP A 78 -18.02 -21.27 -26.43
C ASP A 78 -17.68 -22.71 -25.97
N ASP A 79 -16.98 -22.84 -24.84
CA ASP A 79 -16.36 -24.03 -24.27
C ASP A 79 -17.36 -24.87 -23.46
N GLY A 80 -18.64 -24.91 -23.87
CA GLY A 80 -19.67 -25.83 -23.36
C GLY A 80 -20.15 -25.57 -21.92
N ASP A 81 -21.45 -25.76 -21.71
CA ASP A 81 -22.07 -25.62 -20.38
C ASP A 81 -21.42 -26.57 -19.37
N VAL A 82 -20.79 -25.99 -18.34
CA VAL A 82 -20.30 -26.72 -17.17
C VAL A 82 -21.38 -26.64 -16.10
N ASP A 83 -22.20 -27.70 -15.97
CA ASP A 83 -23.32 -27.78 -15.00
C ASP A 83 -22.90 -27.83 -13.51
N ASP A 84 -21.59 -27.78 -13.20
CA ASP A 84 -21.06 -27.93 -11.83
C ASP A 84 -20.34 -26.63 -11.39
N ASP A 85 -20.92 -25.95 -10.39
CA ASP A 85 -20.42 -24.69 -9.83
C ASP A 85 -18.95 -24.78 -9.38
N ASP A 86 -18.54 -25.92 -8.82
CA ASP A 86 -17.16 -26.10 -8.36
C ASP A 86 -16.20 -26.25 -9.56
N ALA A 87 -16.63 -26.95 -10.62
CA ALA A 87 -15.85 -27.06 -11.86
C ALA A 87 -15.77 -25.71 -12.60
N HIS A 88 -16.83 -24.91 -12.53
CA HIS A 88 -16.87 -23.56 -13.08
C HIS A 88 -15.91 -22.62 -12.32
N ALA A 89 -15.93 -22.65 -10.99
CA ALA A 89 -14.98 -21.91 -10.17
C ALA A 89 -13.52 -22.34 -10.42
N GLU A 90 -13.27 -23.65 -10.56
CA GLU A 90 -11.95 -24.18 -10.89
C GLU A 90 -11.47 -23.71 -12.28
N TYR A 91 -12.36 -23.69 -13.28
CA TYR A 91 -12.08 -23.19 -14.62
C TYR A 91 -11.64 -21.71 -14.59
N PHE A 92 -12.42 -20.85 -13.94
CA PHE A 92 -12.10 -19.42 -13.78
C PHE A 92 -10.78 -19.22 -13.04
N ALA A 93 -10.57 -19.94 -11.94
CA ALA A 93 -9.34 -19.85 -11.17
C ALA A 93 -8.12 -20.28 -12.01
N ASN A 94 -8.26 -21.30 -12.86
CA ASN A 94 -7.20 -21.73 -13.76
C ASN A 94 -6.93 -20.73 -14.88
N ARG A 95 -7.96 -20.09 -15.46
CA ARG A 95 -7.79 -19.02 -16.46
C ARG A 95 -7.09 -17.79 -15.88
N LEU A 96 -7.49 -17.34 -14.69
CA LEU A 96 -6.83 -16.23 -13.99
C LEU A 96 -5.34 -16.53 -13.70
N LYS A 97 -5.01 -17.78 -13.36
CA LYS A 97 -3.62 -18.24 -13.20
C LYS A 97 -2.85 -18.21 -14.53
N GLN A 98 -3.44 -18.72 -15.61
CA GLN A 98 -2.81 -18.77 -16.94
C GLN A 98 -2.45 -17.40 -17.49
N GLN A 99 -3.24 -16.37 -17.14
CA GLN A 99 -2.95 -14.97 -17.52
C GLN A 99 -1.76 -14.36 -16.76
N GLY A 100 -1.10 -15.13 -15.88
CA GLY A 100 0.10 -14.68 -15.16
C GLY A 100 -0.17 -13.65 -14.07
N LEU A 101 -1.44 -13.49 -13.68
CA LEU A 101 -1.88 -12.52 -12.68
C LEU A 101 -1.60 -12.99 -11.25
N VAL A 102 -1.35 -14.28 -11.08
CA VAL A 102 -0.91 -14.87 -9.81
C VAL A 102 0.61 -14.97 -9.86
N GLY A 103 1.29 -13.89 -9.47
CA GLY A 103 2.75 -13.91 -9.33
C GLY A 103 3.15 -14.88 -8.23
N GLY A 104 3.48 -16.14 -8.58
CA GLY A 104 3.99 -17.18 -7.68
C GLY A 104 3.14 -17.56 -6.45
N GLY A 105 2.06 -16.84 -6.17
CA GLY A 105 1.20 -17.00 -5.00
C GLY A 105 0.41 -18.31 -5.01
N ASP A 106 -0.08 -18.68 -3.82
CA ASP A 106 -0.74 -19.95 -3.58
C ASP A 106 -2.02 -20.10 -4.43
N SER A 107 -2.22 -21.30 -4.97
CA SER A 107 -3.35 -21.68 -5.82
C SER A 107 -4.70 -21.51 -5.09
N ALA A 108 -4.69 -21.57 -3.76
CA ALA A 108 -5.86 -21.47 -2.90
C ALA A 108 -6.50 -20.07 -2.89
N ASP A 109 -5.71 -19.00 -2.97
CA ASP A 109 -6.22 -17.62 -2.92
C ASP A 109 -7.11 -17.32 -4.12
N CYS A 110 -6.69 -17.76 -5.31
CA CYS A 110 -7.41 -17.55 -6.54
C CYS A 110 -8.76 -18.27 -6.55
N HIS A 111 -8.81 -19.51 -6.02
CA HIS A 111 -10.04 -20.27 -5.93
C HIS A 111 -11.03 -19.64 -4.93
N THR A 112 -10.52 -19.18 -3.79
CA THR A 112 -11.33 -18.48 -2.79
C THR A 112 -11.90 -17.18 -3.35
N PHE A 113 -11.08 -16.41 -4.06
CA PHE A 113 -11.52 -15.20 -4.76
C PHE A 113 -12.64 -15.51 -5.76
N VAL A 114 -12.44 -16.48 -6.67
CA VAL A 114 -13.44 -16.80 -7.71
C VAL A 114 -14.76 -17.25 -7.09
N LYS A 115 -14.70 -18.09 -6.05
CA LYS A 115 -15.91 -18.54 -5.34
C LYS A 115 -16.70 -17.36 -4.76
N ASN A 116 -16.02 -16.43 -4.09
CA ASN A 116 -16.66 -15.25 -3.54
C ASN A 116 -17.17 -14.31 -4.65
N ALA A 117 -16.45 -14.19 -5.76
CA ALA A 117 -16.85 -13.36 -6.90
C ALA A 117 -18.09 -13.93 -7.63
N LEU A 118 -18.19 -15.26 -7.77
CA LEU A 118 -19.38 -15.93 -8.31
C LEU A 118 -20.59 -15.73 -7.38
N MET A 119 -20.41 -15.90 -6.07
CA MET A 119 -21.45 -15.66 -5.08
C MET A 119 -21.95 -14.20 -5.11
N PHE A 120 -21.02 -13.23 -5.22
CA PHE A 120 -21.38 -11.84 -5.40
C PHE A 120 -22.11 -11.60 -6.71
N PHE A 121 -21.62 -12.17 -7.81
CA PHE A 121 -22.23 -12.01 -9.13
C PHE A 121 -23.68 -12.46 -9.11
N GLU A 122 -23.97 -13.65 -8.59
CA GLU A 122 -25.33 -14.17 -8.42
C GLU A 122 -26.23 -13.21 -7.63
N GLN A 123 -25.77 -12.78 -6.44
CA GLN A 123 -26.50 -11.80 -5.62
C GLN A 123 -26.76 -10.48 -6.34
N TYR A 124 -25.72 -9.93 -6.99
CA TYR A 124 -25.78 -8.65 -7.68
C TYR A 124 -26.74 -8.71 -8.87
N THR A 125 -26.71 -9.80 -9.63
CA THR A 125 -27.62 -10.02 -10.76
C THR A 125 -29.07 -10.17 -10.29
N ASP A 126 -29.32 -10.88 -9.19
CA ASP A 126 -30.65 -11.01 -8.59
C ASP A 126 -31.22 -9.66 -8.14
N GLU A 127 -30.40 -8.81 -7.52
CA GLU A 127 -30.78 -7.45 -7.12
C GLU A 127 -31.11 -6.57 -8.34
N LEU A 128 -30.28 -6.60 -9.39
CA LEU A 128 -30.55 -5.89 -10.64
C LEU A 128 -31.84 -6.37 -11.32
N TYR A 129 -32.09 -7.68 -11.34
CA TYR A 129 -33.33 -8.25 -11.87
C TYR A 129 -34.55 -7.72 -11.13
N TRP A 130 -34.47 -7.71 -9.79
CA TRP A 130 -35.54 -7.24 -8.94
C TRP A 130 -35.83 -5.76 -9.16
N ASP A 131 -34.80 -4.92 -9.25
CA ASP A 131 -34.93 -3.49 -9.53
C ASP A 131 -35.54 -3.23 -10.90
N PHE A 132 -35.13 -3.99 -11.93
CA PHE A 132 -35.73 -3.93 -13.26
C PHE A 132 -37.23 -4.26 -13.21
N CYS A 133 -37.61 -5.38 -12.59
CA CYS A 133 -39.01 -5.78 -12.45
C CYS A 133 -39.85 -4.72 -11.71
N CYS A 134 -39.27 -4.06 -10.71
CA CYS A 134 -39.93 -2.97 -9.97
C CYS A 134 -40.13 -1.72 -10.83
N GLN A 135 -39.22 -1.43 -11.77
CA GLN A 135 -39.29 -0.27 -12.66
C GLN A 135 -40.25 -0.48 -13.84
N THR A 136 -40.28 -1.68 -14.43
CA THR A 136 -41.13 -2.00 -15.59
C THR A 136 -42.52 -2.47 -15.20
N GLY A 137 -42.68 -3.06 -14.01
CA GLY A 137 -43.93 -3.63 -13.53
C GLY A 137 -44.27 -5.01 -14.14
N GLU A 138 -43.38 -5.58 -14.96
CA GLU A 138 -43.54 -6.89 -15.58
C GLU A 138 -42.26 -7.71 -15.36
N PRO A 139 -42.35 -8.96 -14.88
CA PRO A 139 -41.19 -9.86 -14.82
C PRO A 139 -40.76 -10.22 -16.24
N ALA A 140 -39.44 -10.26 -16.50
CA ALA A 140 -38.95 -10.72 -17.80
C ALA A 140 -39.39 -12.18 -18.04
N GLU A 141 -40.10 -12.43 -19.14
CA GLU A 141 -40.58 -13.78 -19.50
C GLU A 141 -39.49 -14.64 -20.14
N ASP A 142 -38.43 -14.01 -20.67
CA ASP A 142 -37.33 -14.65 -21.40
C ASP A 142 -35.97 -14.44 -20.70
N PRO A 143 -35.25 -15.51 -20.31
CA PRO A 143 -33.89 -15.41 -19.79
C PRO A 143 -32.89 -14.71 -20.73
N GLU A 144 -33.10 -14.74 -22.05
CA GLU A 144 -32.23 -14.02 -23.00
C GLU A 144 -32.45 -12.50 -22.92
N GLU A 145 -33.67 -12.04 -22.65
CA GLU A 145 -33.96 -10.61 -22.46
C GLU A 145 -33.23 -10.08 -21.22
N TYR A 146 -33.16 -10.90 -20.16
CA TYR A 146 -32.42 -10.57 -18.96
C TYR A 146 -30.91 -10.43 -19.18
N HIS A 147 -30.30 -11.32 -19.96
CA HIS A 147 -28.88 -11.22 -20.27
C HIS A 147 -28.54 -9.94 -21.05
N ASN A 148 -29.38 -9.57 -22.02
CA ASN A 148 -29.21 -8.30 -22.76
C ASN A 148 -29.35 -7.07 -21.85
N ILE A 149 -30.24 -7.11 -20.86
CA ILE A 149 -30.39 -6.04 -19.87
C ILE A 149 -29.12 -5.94 -19.02
N LEU A 150 -28.61 -7.07 -18.51
CA LEU A 150 -27.37 -7.10 -17.75
C LEU A 150 -26.19 -6.53 -18.56
N GLU A 151 -26.01 -6.92 -19.83
CA GLU A 151 -24.96 -6.35 -20.67
C GLU A 151 -25.08 -4.83 -20.88
N SER A 152 -26.32 -4.31 -20.90
CA SER A 152 -26.59 -2.89 -21.16
C SER A 152 -26.56 -1.99 -19.92
N GLU A 153 -26.93 -2.53 -18.75
CA GLU A 153 -27.05 -1.79 -17.49
C GLU A 153 -25.83 -1.99 -16.58
N LEU A 154 -25.08 -3.08 -16.77
CA LEU A 154 -23.91 -3.37 -15.94
C LEU A 154 -22.72 -2.56 -16.44
N GLU A 155 -22.55 -1.37 -15.88
CA GLU A 155 -21.33 -0.59 -16.02
C GLU A 155 -20.18 -1.36 -15.33
N PRO A 156 -19.14 -1.82 -16.07
CA PRO A 156 -18.08 -2.66 -15.51
C PRO A 156 -17.34 -2.02 -14.33
N SER A 157 -17.27 -0.69 -14.29
CA SER A 157 -16.64 0.05 -13.19
C SER A 157 -17.41 -0.06 -11.88
N ASP A 158 -18.75 -0.03 -11.97
CA ASP A 158 -19.63 -0.01 -10.80
C ASP A 158 -19.69 -1.41 -10.20
N PHE A 159 -19.82 -2.44 -11.06
CA PHE A 159 -19.68 -3.83 -10.63
C PHE A 159 -18.31 -4.11 -10.01
N CYS A 160 -17.21 -3.63 -10.62
CA CYS A 160 -15.86 -3.79 -10.05
C CYS A 160 -15.77 -3.24 -8.63
N GLU A 161 -16.32 -2.04 -8.41
CA GLU A 161 -16.27 -1.36 -7.12
C GLU A 161 -17.09 -2.11 -6.07
N GLU A 162 -18.31 -2.50 -6.39
CA GLU A 162 -19.18 -3.23 -5.47
C GLU A 162 -18.65 -4.65 -5.20
N LEU A 163 -18.10 -5.34 -6.21
CA LEU A 163 -17.41 -6.62 -6.01
C LEU A 163 -16.21 -6.46 -5.07
N GLN A 164 -15.41 -5.39 -5.23
CA GLN A 164 -14.29 -5.13 -4.33
C GLN A 164 -14.76 -4.84 -2.91
N HIS A 165 -15.86 -4.10 -2.75
CA HIS A 165 -16.45 -3.84 -1.46
C HIS A 165 -16.92 -5.12 -0.79
N PHE A 166 -17.67 -5.94 -1.51
CA PHE A 166 -18.11 -7.25 -1.06
C PHE A 166 -16.94 -8.15 -0.66
N LEU A 167 -15.93 -8.25 -1.53
CA LEU A 167 -14.73 -9.04 -1.25
C LEU A 167 -14.00 -8.51 -0.03
N PHE A 168 -14.01 -7.19 0.19
CA PHE A 168 -13.43 -6.58 1.39
C PHE A 168 -14.18 -6.99 2.66
N GLU A 169 -15.51 -6.89 2.66
CA GLU A 169 -16.35 -7.29 3.79
C GLU A 169 -16.24 -8.78 4.12
N HIS A 170 -15.94 -9.59 3.10
CA HIS A 170 -15.76 -11.04 3.20
C HIS A 170 -14.30 -11.47 3.11
N LEU A 171 -13.35 -10.55 3.34
CA LEU A 171 -11.90 -10.83 3.29
C LEU A 171 -11.57 -11.95 4.28
N THR A 172 -11.05 -13.07 3.74
CA THR A 172 -10.40 -14.07 4.57
C THR A 172 -9.07 -13.51 5.10
N SER A 173 -8.58 -14.06 6.22
CA SER A 173 -7.27 -13.70 6.75
C SER A 173 -6.17 -13.82 5.70
N ASP A 174 -6.23 -14.85 4.85
CA ASP A 174 -5.22 -15.13 3.82
C ASP A 174 -5.25 -14.08 2.68
N LEU A 175 -6.44 -13.68 2.24
CA LEU A 175 -6.57 -12.64 1.22
C LEU A 175 -6.15 -11.27 1.78
N LEU A 176 -6.46 -10.99 3.04
CA LEU A 176 -5.99 -9.78 3.73
C LEU A 176 -4.46 -9.78 3.85
N GLU A 177 -3.83 -10.90 4.23
CA GLU A 177 -2.38 -11.01 4.33
C GLU A 177 -1.68 -10.69 3.00
N ASN A 178 -2.30 -10.98 1.86
CA ASN A 178 -1.76 -10.67 0.54
C ASN A 178 -1.80 -9.17 0.18
N CYS A 179 -2.83 -8.46 0.60
CA CYS A 179 -3.07 -7.06 0.24
C CYS A 179 -2.64 -6.07 1.31
N PHE A 180 -2.61 -6.50 2.57
CA PHE A 180 -2.33 -5.67 3.74
C PHE A 180 -0.99 -6.03 4.37
N GLY A 181 -0.27 -5.03 4.88
CA GLY A 181 0.92 -5.24 5.69
C GLY A 181 1.10 -4.11 6.67
N CYS A 182 1.35 -4.44 7.94
CA CYS A 182 1.58 -3.46 9.00
C CYS A 182 2.98 -3.61 9.58
N PHE A 183 3.69 -2.50 9.70
CA PHE A 183 5.06 -2.41 10.17
C PHE A 183 5.18 -1.46 11.36
N GLY A 184 6.06 -1.76 12.31
CA GLY A 184 6.36 -0.89 13.44
C GLY A 184 5.54 -1.16 14.69
N THR A 185 5.38 -0.15 15.55
CA THR A 185 4.70 -0.27 16.85
C THR A 185 3.24 0.12 16.72
N ASN A 186 2.34 -0.78 17.11
CA ASN A 186 0.92 -0.46 17.15
C ASN A 186 0.59 0.42 18.37
N LEU A 187 0.46 1.72 18.12
CA LEU A 187 0.30 2.72 19.17
C LEU A 187 -1.11 2.75 19.78
N LYS A 188 -2.14 2.40 19.01
CA LYS A 188 -3.55 2.47 19.43
C LYS A 188 -4.17 1.10 19.72
N HIS A 189 -3.36 0.03 19.67
CA HIS A 189 -3.81 -1.35 19.76
C HIS A 189 -4.87 -1.75 18.71
N GLU A 190 -4.92 -1.06 17.57
CA GLU A 190 -5.88 -1.28 16.49
C GLU A 190 -5.68 -2.66 15.85
N SER A 191 -6.74 -3.35 15.45
CA SER A 191 -6.57 -4.60 14.69
C SER A 191 -6.14 -4.31 13.25
N ASP A 192 -5.53 -5.30 12.61
CA ASP A 192 -5.14 -5.17 11.20
C ASP A 192 -6.38 -4.97 10.31
N THR A 193 -7.50 -5.63 10.66
CA THR A 193 -8.81 -5.44 10.03
C THR A 193 -9.31 -4.00 10.18
N ASP A 194 -9.22 -3.40 11.38
CA ASP A 194 -9.68 -2.01 11.59
C ASP A 194 -8.86 -1.01 10.74
N ILE A 195 -7.55 -1.23 10.65
CA ILE A 195 -6.67 -0.37 9.85
C ILE A 195 -6.94 -0.58 8.36
N ALA A 196 -7.09 -1.82 7.91
CA ALA A 196 -7.42 -2.14 6.53
C ALA A 196 -8.76 -1.53 6.10
N GLN A 197 -9.79 -1.65 6.94
CA GLN A 197 -11.13 -1.06 6.69
C GLN A 197 -11.02 0.45 6.57
N ARG A 198 -10.33 1.10 7.51
CA ARG A 198 -10.12 2.56 7.46
C ARG A 198 -9.40 2.99 6.19
N LEU A 199 -8.38 2.24 5.76
CA LEU A 199 -7.67 2.54 4.52
C LEU A 199 -8.59 2.38 3.32
N TYR A 200 -9.37 1.29 3.27
CA TYR A 200 -10.34 1.06 2.21
C TYR A 200 -11.40 2.17 2.14
N ASP A 201 -12.01 2.53 3.28
CA ASP A 201 -12.99 3.61 3.39
C ASP A 201 -12.41 4.96 2.93
N TYR A 202 -11.17 5.25 3.34
CA TYR A 202 -10.46 6.45 2.90
C TYR A 202 -10.25 6.47 1.39
N GLY A 203 -9.83 5.34 0.79
CA GLY A 203 -9.68 5.21 -0.66
C GLY A 203 -11.00 5.42 -1.41
N ARG A 204 -12.10 4.81 -0.93
CA ARG A 204 -13.44 4.97 -1.49
C ARG A 204 -13.92 6.43 -1.41
N TRP A 205 -13.78 7.05 -0.24
CA TRP A 205 -14.14 8.45 -0.05
C TRP A 205 -13.34 9.39 -0.96
N MET A 206 -12.02 9.21 -1.06
CA MET A 206 -11.17 10.04 -1.92
C MET A 206 -11.56 9.95 -3.39
N ARG A 207 -12.02 8.79 -3.86
CA ARG A 207 -12.53 8.61 -5.22
C ARG A 207 -13.85 9.35 -5.43
N ALA A 208 -14.80 9.18 -4.51
CA ALA A 208 -16.10 9.83 -4.57
C ALA A 208 -15.97 11.36 -4.60
N GLU A 209 -15.11 11.92 -3.75
CA GLU A 209 -14.92 13.38 -3.66
C GLU A 209 -14.28 13.98 -4.92
N ARG A 210 -13.43 13.22 -5.61
CA ARG A 210 -12.71 13.73 -6.79
C ARG A 210 -13.47 13.62 -8.09
N ASN A 211 -14.60 12.90 -8.11
CA ASN A 211 -15.34 12.59 -9.33
C ASN A 211 -14.40 12.10 -10.47
N CYS A 212 -13.36 11.35 -10.10
CA CYS A 212 -12.39 10.81 -11.03
C CYS A 212 -13.01 9.60 -11.75
N ALA A 213 -13.96 9.86 -12.65
CA ALA A 213 -14.57 8.86 -13.52
C ALA A 213 -13.53 8.12 -14.39
N GLU A 214 -12.34 8.71 -14.58
CA GLU A 214 -11.22 8.09 -15.30
C GLU A 214 -10.46 7.03 -14.48
N LEU A 215 -10.57 7.04 -13.15
CA LEU A 215 -10.05 5.97 -12.29
C LEU A 215 -11.06 4.82 -12.30
N ARG A 216 -11.14 4.12 -13.45
CA ARG A 216 -12.07 3.00 -13.70
C ARG A 216 -11.87 1.80 -12.77
N SER A 217 -10.81 1.79 -11.96
CA SER A 217 -10.55 0.75 -10.97
C SER A 217 -9.68 1.26 -9.82
N LEU A 218 -9.85 0.68 -8.62
CA LEU A 218 -9.07 0.97 -7.42
C LEU A 218 -7.63 0.44 -7.56
N PHE A 219 -6.85 0.90 -8.54
CA PHE A 219 -5.40 0.67 -8.60
C PHE A 219 -4.67 1.59 -7.63
N MET A 220 -5.02 1.47 -6.35
CA MET A 220 -4.52 2.33 -5.31
C MET A 220 -3.61 1.54 -4.38
N THR A 221 -2.59 2.24 -3.88
CA THR A 221 -1.86 1.80 -2.70
C THR A 221 -2.15 2.80 -1.60
N LEU A 222 -2.79 2.33 -0.55
CA LEU A 222 -3.25 3.14 0.56
C LEU A 222 -2.30 2.89 1.73
N HIS A 223 -1.92 3.94 2.45
CA HIS A 223 -1.02 3.85 3.58
C HIS A 223 -1.56 4.59 4.80
N GLN A 224 -1.41 4.00 5.97
CA GLN A 224 -1.51 4.70 7.24
C GLN A 224 -0.10 4.84 7.80
N ILE A 225 0.35 6.06 8.02
CA ILE A 225 1.70 6.36 8.50
C ILE A 225 1.55 7.10 9.83
N ASP A 226 1.93 6.44 10.93
CA ASP A 226 2.03 7.07 12.24
C ASP A 226 3.48 7.49 12.48
N PHE A 227 3.67 8.78 12.76
CA PHE A 227 4.98 9.37 12.99
C PHE A 227 4.87 10.53 13.97
N ASP A 228 5.98 10.89 14.58
CA ASP A 228 6.09 12.10 15.38
C ASP A 228 6.99 13.10 14.66
N LEU A 229 6.59 14.37 14.66
CA LEU A 229 7.53 15.45 14.40
C LEU A 229 8.17 15.86 15.72
N ILE A 230 9.49 15.95 15.74
CA ILE A 230 10.25 16.39 16.91
C ILE A 230 10.49 17.88 16.75
N GLY A 231 9.94 18.71 17.65
CA GLY A 231 10.19 20.14 17.65
C GLY A 231 11.61 20.50 18.11
N MET A 232 12.01 21.75 17.89
CA MET A 232 13.31 22.28 18.36
C MET A 232 13.50 22.18 19.88
N ASP A 233 12.41 22.12 20.65
CA ASP A 233 12.41 21.89 22.09
C ASP A 233 12.41 20.41 22.50
N GLY A 234 12.53 19.50 21.53
CA GLY A 234 12.50 18.05 21.72
C GLY A 234 11.11 17.48 22.03
N GLN A 235 10.05 18.30 21.99
CA GLN A 235 8.69 17.80 22.17
C GLN A 235 8.22 17.06 20.93
N HIS A 236 7.45 15.99 21.15
CA HIS A 236 6.87 15.19 20.08
C HIS A 236 5.50 15.75 19.71
N PHE A 237 5.26 15.96 18.42
CA PHE A 237 3.94 16.23 17.86
C PHE A 237 3.45 14.96 17.16
N PRO A 238 2.55 14.18 17.80
CA PRO A 238 2.12 12.90 17.28
C PRO A 238 1.11 13.04 16.14
N LEU A 239 1.45 12.53 14.96
CA LEU A 239 0.65 12.63 13.75
C LEU A 239 0.30 11.25 13.19
N ARG A 240 -0.80 11.23 12.43
CA ARG A 240 -1.24 10.11 11.59
C ARG A 240 -1.53 10.64 10.21
N MET A 241 -0.92 10.04 9.19
CA MET A 241 -1.18 10.34 7.80
C MET A 241 -1.92 9.17 7.15
N LEU A 242 -3.06 9.45 6.51
CA LEU A 242 -3.67 8.57 5.53
C LEU A 242 -3.20 9.03 4.17
N LEU A 243 -2.53 8.17 3.41
CA LEU A 243 -1.90 8.48 2.14
C LEU A 243 -2.46 7.55 1.08
N LEU A 244 -2.87 8.11 -0.05
CA LEU A 244 -3.25 7.38 -1.25
C LEU A 244 -2.18 7.66 -2.31
N GLU A 245 -1.52 6.60 -2.74
CA GLU A 245 -0.58 6.57 -3.87
C GLU A 245 -1.28 5.94 -5.07
N GLU A 246 -1.43 6.74 -6.13
CA GLU A 246 -1.90 6.27 -7.43
C GLU A 246 -0.69 5.74 -8.20
N LYS A 247 -0.81 4.51 -8.72
CA LYS A 247 0.24 3.98 -9.59
C LYS A 247 0.35 4.86 -10.84
N PRO A 248 1.57 5.15 -11.31
CA PRO A 248 1.74 5.88 -12.54
C PRO A 248 1.11 5.09 -13.68
N ASN A 249 0.20 5.72 -14.41
CA ASN A 249 -0.14 5.25 -15.75
C ASN A 249 1.02 5.66 -16.68
N ASP A 250 1.25 4.94 -17.78
CA ASP A 250 2.44 5.11 -18.63
C ASP A 250 2.70 6.57 -19.10
N GLU A 251 1.68 7.44 -19.07
CA GLU A 251 1.77 8.85 -19.47
C GLU A 251 1.84 9.84 -18.28
N ASN A 252 1.48 9.39 -17.08
CA ASN A 252 1.08 10.21 -15.96
C ASN A 252 1.87 9.74 -14.73
N GLY A 253 2.91 10.49 -14.36
CA GLY A 253 3.75 10.18 -13.19
C GLY A 253 2.93 9.94 -11.92
N PRO A 254 3.52 9.29 -10.90
CA PRO A 254 2.78 8.81 -9.73
C PRO A 254 2.05 9.97 -9.05
N SER A 255 0.74 9.88 -8.93
CA SER A 255 -0.11 10.88 -8.28
C SER A 255 -0.32 10.48 -6.82
N TRP A 256 -0.48 11.46 -5.92
CA TRP A 256 -0.77 11.15 -4.52
C TRP A 256 -1.58 12.21 -3.83
N CYS A 257 -2.15 11.81 -2.69
CA CYS A 257 -2.85 12.67 -1.78
C CYS A 257 -2.86 12.12 -0.37
N ALA A 258 -2.96 13.00 0.60
CA ALA A 258 -2.88 12.62 1.99
C ALA A 258 -3.72 13.51 2.88
N GLU A 259 -4.20 12.93 3.97
CA GLU A 259 -4.73 13.64 5.12
C GLU A 259 -3.83 13.39 6.32
N VAL A 260 -3.41 14.45 7.00
CA VAL A 260 -2.57 14.40 8.19
C VAL A 260 -3.39 14.90 9.36
N SER A 261 -3.62 14.03 10.33
CA SER A 261 -4.37 14.32 11.55
C SER A 261 -3.48 14.21 12.78
N ASP A 262 -3.84 14.95 13.82
CA ASP A 262 -3.27 14.81 15.15
C ASP A 262 -3.75 13.49 15.74
N ARG A 263 -2.79 12.62 16.08
CA ARG A 263 -3.08 11.25 16.48
C ARG A 263 -3.81 11.17 17.81
N GLU A 264 -3.69 12.18 18.68
CA GLU A 264 -4.29 12.18 20.03
C GLU A 264 -5.76 12.58 20.01
N ASN A 265 -6.14 13.59 19.22
CA ASN A 265 -7.50 14.13 19.20
C ASN A 265 -8.25 13.89 17.86
N GLY A 266 -7.57 13.40 16.83
CA GLY A 266 -8.15 13.13 15.51
C GLY A 266 -8.40 14.38 14.66
N ALA A 267 -7.98 15.57 15.10
CA ALA A 267 -8.16 16.80 14.34
C ALA A 267 -7.34 16.76 13.05
N LEU A 268 -7.95 17.10 11.91
CA LEU A 268 -7.23 17.28 10.65
C LEU A 268 -6.30 18.49 10.78
N ILE A 269 -4.99 18.26 10.56
CA ILE A 269 -3.93 19.25 10.70
C ILE A 269 -3.43 19.73 9.33
N ALA A 270 -3.41 18.83 8.36
CA ALA A 270 -3.04 19.18 7.00
C ALA A 270 -3.64 18.20 6.00
N ASP A 271 -3.68 18.63 4.75
CA ASP A 271 -3.98 17.77 3.62
C ASP A 271 -3.00 18.03 2.47
N SER A 272 -2.91 17.06 1.58
CA SER A 272 -2.31 17.20 0.27
C SER A 272 -3.32 16.75 -0.77
N ILE A 273 -3.73 17.69 -1.62
CA ILE A 273 -4.72 17.43 -2.67
C ILE A 273 -4.06 17.61 -4.03
N ASN A 274 -4.31 16.64 -4.90
CA ASN A 274 -3.93 16.75 -6.29
C ASN A 274 -4.92 17.69 -6.97
N LYS A 275 -4.44 18.83 -7.45
CA LYS A 275 -5.27 19.81 -8.14
C LYS A 275 -5.07 19.67 -9.64
N GLU A 276 -6.15 19.30 -10.33
CA GLU A 276 -6.25 19.50 -11.77
C GLU A 276 -6.61 20.96 -12.05
N GLU A 277 -5.63 21.76 -12.47
CA GLU A 277 -5.88 23.14 -12.93
C GLU A 277 -5.96 23.18 -14.46
N GLY A 278 -7.19 23.04 -14.98
CA GLY A 278 -7.56 23.49 -16.33
C GLY A 278 -7.12 22.61 -17.49
N TRP A 279 -8.06 22.38 -18.40
CA TRP A 279 -8.01 21.44 -19.53
C TRP A 279 -6.98 21.75 -20.65
N LYS A 280 -6.07 22.72 -20.47
CA LYS A 280 -5.33 23.30 -21.60
C LYS A 280 -3.85 23.05 -21.65
N ILE A 281 -3.22 22.47 -20.62
CA ILE A 281 -1.81 22.15 -20.70
C ILE A 281 -1.58 20.76 -20.12
N ARG A 282 -1.11 19.88 -21.00
CA ARG A 282 -0.80 18.45 -20.86
C ARG A 282 0.31 18.13 -19.83
N TRP A 283 0.51 18.96 -18.81
CA TRP A 283 1.63 18.86 -17.88
C TRP A 283 1.18 18.82 -16.42
N ARG A 284 1.21 17.58 -15.90
CA ARG A 284 1.61 17.12 -14.55
C ARG A 284 0.81 17.60 -13.33
N PHE A 285 0.40 16.60 -12.56
CA PHE A 285 -0.23 16.69 -11.24
C PHE A 285 0.50 17.65 -10.30
N ARG A 286 -0.25 18.63 -9.79
CA ARG A 286 0.20 19.55 -8.74
C ARG A 286 -0.37 19.08 -7.42
N THR A 287 0.52 18.70 -6.51
CA THR A 287 0.11 18.39 -5.14
C THR A 287 0.16 19.68 -4.33
N LYS A 288 -0.99 20.18 -3.90
CA LYS A 288 -1.06 21.31 -2.98
C LYS A 288 -1.10 20.80 -1.54
N VAL A 289 -0.07 21.13 -0.75
CA VAL A 289 -0.02 20.85 0.70
C VAL A 289 -0.59 22.04 1.46
N ARG A 290 -1.56 21.79 2.34
CA ARG A 290 -2.23 22.82 3.15
C ARG A 290 -2.16 22.42 4.62
N SER A 291 -1.75 23.33 5.50
CA SER A 291 -1.86 23.13 6.95
C SER A 291 -2.91 24.04 7.58
N THR A 292 -3.63 23.52 8.57
CA THR A 292 -4.50 24.32 9.45
C THR A 292 -3.64 24.89 10.58
N LEU A 293 -3.19 26.13 10.41
CA LEU A 293 -2.17 26.77 11.24
C LEU A 293 -2.49 26.85 12.75
N THR A 294 -3.76 26.91 13.13
CA THR A 294 -4.16 27.27 14.51
C THR A 294 -3.68 26.28 15.57
N GLY A 295 -3.60 24.98 15.28
CA GLY A 295 -3.10 23.98 16.24
C GLY A 295 -1.61 23.67 16.14
N VAL A 296 -1.01 23.87 14.96
CA VAL A 296 0.39 23.48 14.70
C VAL A 296 1.37 24.36 15.46
N VAL A 297 1.17 25.67 15.46
CA VAL A 297 2.11 26.64 16.05
C VAL A 297 2.25 26.48 17.57
N GLU A 298 1.20 25.99 18.23
CA GLU A 298 1.22 25.76 19.68
C GLU A 298 1.97 24.48 20.07
N ARG A 299 1.99 23.48 19.18
CA ARG A 299 2.50 22.13 19.46
C ARG A 299 3.84 21.80 18.81
N TYR A 300 4.16 22.44 17.69
CA TYR A 300 5.38 22.22 16.94
C TYR A 300 6.24 23.48 16.87
N LYS A 301 7.43 23.43 17.47
CA LYS A 301 8.43 24.50 17.33
C LYS A 301 9.36 24.18 16.17
N PRO A 302 9.36 24.98 15.10
CA PRO A 302 10.23 24.75 13.95
C PRO A 302 11.71 24.87 14.33
N HIS A 303 12.56 24.09 13.68
CA HIS A 303 14.00 24.11 13.87
C HIS A 303 14.67 25.25 13.11
N GLY A 304 14.10 25.67 11.98
CA GLY A 304 14.62 26.75 11.14
C GLY A 304 15.79 26.33 10.25
N ASP A 305 16.14 25.05 10.23
CA ASP A 305 17.13 24.45 9.33
C ASP A 305 16.53 23.94 8.01
N ILE A 306 15.20 23.93 7.91
CA ILE A 306 14.45 23.54 6.71
C ILE A 306 14.11 24.78 5.88
N PRO A 307 14.44 24.81 4.58
CA PRO A 307 14.18 25.96 3.74
C PRO A 307 12.68 26.15 3.49
N THR A 308 12.14 27.28 3.95
CA THR A 308 10.71 27.62 3.84
C THR A 308 10.40 28.71 2.82
N MET A 309 11.42 29.34 2.24
CA MET A 309 11.29 30.52 1.38
C MET A 309 10.57 30.28 0.05
N LEU A 310 10.51 29.04 -0.44
CA LEU A 310 9.79 28.70 -1.66
C LEU A 310 8.40 28.14 -1.33
N ILE A 311 7.38 28.73 -1.95
CA ILE A 311 5.99 28.21 -1.91
C ILE A 311 5.81 27.13 -2.97
N ASP A 312 6.48 27.23 -4.13
CA ASP A 312 6.42 26.24 -5.19
C ASP A 312 7.76 25.49 -5.31
N LEU A 313 7.71 24.16 -5.19
CA LEU A 313 8.82 23.25 -5.44
C LEU A 313 8.49 22.39 -6.67
N CYS A 314 9.06 22.79 -7.81
CA CYS A 314 8.93 22.11 -9.09
C CYS A 314 9.99 21.01 -9.27
N TRP A 315 9.56 19.85 -9.78
CA TRP A 315 10.43 18.73 -10.17
C TRP A 315 10.34 18.50 -11.68
N CYS A 316 11.44 18.74 -12.39
CA CYS A 316 11.55 18.43 -13.82
C CYS A 316 12.93 17.83 -14.09
N ASP A 317 13.13 16.58 -13.63
CA ASP A 317 14.39 15.87 -13.87
C ASP A 317 14.39 15.12 -15.23
N GLU A 318 13.22 14.94 -15.86
CA GLU A 318 13.04 14.05 -17.01
C GLU A 318 13.21 14.70 -18.40
N LEU A 319 13.18 16.02 -18.52
CA LEU A 319 13.24 16.61 -19.88
C LEU A 319 14.65 16.59 -20.49
N PHE A 320 15.71 16.36 -19.70
CA PHE A 320 17.08 16.40 -20.22
C PHE A 320 17.99 15.41 -19.50
N GLY A 321 18.10 14.19 -20.03
CA GLY A 321 18.91 13.12 -19.45
C GLY A 321 20.32 13.58 -19.05
N ALA A 322 20.64 13.42 -17.75
CA ALA A 322 21.94 13.46 -17.03
C ALA A 322 23.03 14.50 -17.38
N LYS A 323 22.92 15.26 -18.47
CA LYS A 323 23.98 16.13 -19.00
C LYS A 323 23.70 17.62 -18.84
N PHE A 324 22.54 17.99 -18.26
CA PHE A 324 22.08 19.37 -18.12
C PHE A 324 21.79 19.79 -16.68
N ILE A 325 22.61 19.35 -15.71
CA ILE A 325 22.61 19.92 -14.35
C ILE A 325 23.08 21.41 -14.35
N GLY A 326 23.53 21.93 -15.49
CA GLY A 326 24.19 23.23 -15.60
C GLY A 326 23.32 24.46 -15.85
N ASP A 327 22.00 24.37 -16.11
CA ASP A 327 21.25 25.59 -16.45
C ASP A 327 19.78 25.60 -15.99
N CYS A 328 19.57 25.91 -14.70
CA CYS A 328 18.25 26.21 -14.13
C CYS A 328 17.52 27.38 -14.83
N ARG A 329 18.14 28.09 -15.79
CA ARG A 329 17.55 29.26 -16.48
C ARG A 329 16.50 28.90 -17.53
N GLN A 330 16.49 27.68 -18.06
CA GLN A 330 15.50 27.27 -19.08
C GLN A 330 14.11 26.98 -18.49
N PHE A 331 14.03 26.64 -17.19
CA PHE A 331 12.76 26.48 -16.46
C PHE A 331 12.05 27.82 -16.19
N SER A 332 12.72 28.94 -16.48
CA SER A 332 12.26 30.26 -16.11
C SER A 332 10.84 30.52 -16.62
N HIS A 333 10.53 30.20 -17.88
CA HIS A 333 9.29 30.62 -18.55
C HIS A 333 7.97 30.16 -17.90
N HIS A 334 7.97 29.10 -17.10
CA HIS A 334 6.75 28.54 -16.48
C HIS A 334 6.65 28.79 -14.98
N LEU A 335 7.77 29.08 -14.32
CA LEU A 335 7.73 29.59 -12.96
C LEU A 335 7.13 30.98 -12.99
N ASP A 336 6.29 31.28 -12.00
CA ASP A 336 5.87 32.64 -11.78
C ASP A 336 7.12 33.54 -11.62
N PRO A 337 7.06 34.80 -12.07
CA PRO A 337 8.21 35.69 -12.02
C PRO A 337 8.82 35.87 -10.62
N GLU A 338 8.02 35.69 -9.55
CA GLU A 338 8.44 35.86 -8.17
C GLU A 338 9.27 34.66 -7.70
N THR A 339 8.82 33.43 -7.94
CA THR A 339 9.60 32.21 -7.64
C THR A 339 10.94 32.22 -8.38
N ARG A 340 10.96 32.67 -9.64
CA ARG A 340 12.20 32.82 -10.41
C ARG A 340 13.15 33.83 -9.77
N ARG A 341 12.63 34.96 -9.28
CA ARG A 341 13.43 35.97 -8.58
C ARG A 341 14.02 35.40 -7.30
N LEU A 342 13.19 34.73 -6.49
CA LEU A 342 13.62 34.08 -5.24
C LEU A 342 14.71 33.04 -5.47
N LEU A 343 14.58 32.19 -6.49
CA LEU A 343 15.61 31.21 -6.84
C LEU A 343 16.95 31.85 -7.23
N SER A 344 16.92 33.02 -7.88
CA SER A 344 18.13 33.75 -8.24
C SER A 344 18.81 34.46 -7.06
N GLU A 345 18.09 34.66 -5.97
CA GLU A 345 18.56 35.29 -4.73
C GLU A 345 19.15 34.27 -3.73
N LEU A 346 18.97 32.97 -3.96
CA LEU A 346 19.49 31.89 -3.11
C LEU A 346 21.02 31.82 -3.12
N THR A 347 21.63 31.66 -1.94
CA THR A 347 23.04 31.26 -1.88
C THR A 347 23.22 29.81 -2.35
N PRO A 348 24.43 29.40 -2.78
CA PRO A 348 24.71 28.01 -3.14
C PRO A 348 24.33 27.00 -2.05
N GLU A 349 24.51 27.36 -0.78
CA GLU A 349 24.17 26.51 0.37
C GLU A 349 22.66 26.37 0.54
N GLN A 350 21.91 27.47 0.40
CA GLN A 350 20.45 27.43 0.46
C GLN A 350 19.87 26.64 -0.71
N LEU A 351 20.41 26.84 -1.92
CA LEU A 351 20.03 26.07 -3.11
C LEU A 351 20.31 24.57 -2.90
N LYS A 352 21.46 24.23 -2.30
CA LYS A 352 21.76 22.84 -1.93
C LYS A 352 20.76 22.31 -0.92
N SER A 353 20.41 23.07 0.12
CA SER A 353 19.41 22.65 1.12
C SER A 353 18.03 22.41 0.50
N VAL A 354 17.60 23.29 -0.42
CA VAL A 354 16.37 23.12 -1.19
C VAL A 354 16.43 21.85 -2.05
N ASN A 355 17.56 21.56 -2.69
CA ASN A 355 17.73 20.35 -3.48
C ASN A 355 17.76 19.08 -2.63
N ASP A 356 18.37 19.12 -1.44
CA ASP A 356 18.34 18.01 -0.48
C ASP A 356 16.90 17.74 0.00
N LEU A 357 16.16 18.81 0.34
CA LEU A 357 14.75 18.73 0.74
C LEU A 357 13.89 18.17 -0.39
N LYS A 358 14.14 18.63 -1.62
CA LYS A 358 13.54 18.09 -2.83
C LYS A 358 13.81 16.59 -2.86
N GLN A 359 15.05 16.13 -2.96
CA GLN A 359 15.38 14.70 -3.06
C GLN A 359 14.75 13.81 -1.96
N ALA A 360 14.58 14.35 -0.75
CA ALA A 360 13.95 13.68 0.37
C ALA A 360 12.42 13.61 0.31
N SER A 361 11.75 14.42 -0.51
CA SER A 361 10.28 14.54 -0.56
C SER A 361 9.61 13.53 -1.51
N PHE A 362 8.41 13.06 -1.15
CA PHE A 362 7.57 12.13 -1.89
C PHE A 362 6.93 12.83 -3.10
N CYS A 363 7.73 13.18 -4.10
CA CYS A 363 7.27 13.84 -5.33
C CYS A 363 8.37 13.83 -6.40
N GLN A 364 9.13 12.73 -6.57
CA GLN A 364 10.33 12.81 -7.39
C GLN A 364 10.12 13.29 -8.84
N HIS A 365 8.88 13.24 -9.32
CA HIS A 365 8.48 13.63 -10.65
C HIS A 365 7.33 14.66 -10.68
N ASN A 366 6.88 15.16 -9.52
CA ASN A 366 5.67 15.99 -9.35
C ASN A 366 5.95 17.38 -8.79
N TRP A 367 5.01 18.31 -8.97
CA TRP A 367 5.12 19.65 -8.40
C TRP A 367 4.46 19.70 -7.03
N ILE A 368 5.18 20.20 -6.03
CA ILE A 368 4.61 20.45 -4.70
C ILE A 368 4.41 21.95 -4.55
N ILE A 369 3.16 22.34 -4.32
CA ILE A 369 2.81 23.71 -3.98
C ILE A 369 2.41 23.71 -2.51
N TYR A 370 3.12 24.49 -1.71
CA TYR A 370 2.77 24.69 -0.32
C TYR A 370 1.79 25.85 -0.16
N SER A 371 1.08 25.90 0.95
CA SER A 371 0.10 26.97 1.19
C SER A 371 0.68 28.12 1.99
N THR A 372 1.72 27.84 2.78
CA THR A 372 2.36 28.79 3.67
C THR A 372 3.88 28.67 3.54
N HIS A 373 4.64 29.47 4.31
CA HIS A 373 6.08 29.28 4.51
C HIS A 373 6.38 28.47 5.79
N SER A 374 5.50 27.53 6.14
CA SER A 374 5.67 26.70 7.33
C SER A 374 6.62 25.54 7.08
N GLU A 375 7.60 25.35 7.97
CA GLU A 375 8.48 24.17 8.01
C GLU A 375 7.66 22.87 8.08
N PHE A 376 6.60 22.86 8.88
CA PHE A 376 5.71 21.71 9.03
C PHE A 376 5.19 21.18 7.69
N GLU A 377 4.77 22.07 6.78
CA GLU A 377 4.25 21.66 5.48
C GLU A 377 5.32 20.97 4.62
N ARG A 378 6.62 21.29 4.81
CA ARG A 378 7.74 20.72 4.03
C ARG A 378 8.08 19.31 4.51
N LEU A 379 7.72 18.97 5.74
CA LEU A 379 7.94 17.66 6.32
C LEU A 379 6.90 16.64 5.88
N ILE A 380 5.70 17.08 5.48
CA ILE A 380 4.61 16.18 5.04
C ILE A 380 5.04 15.34 3.83
N PRO A 381 5.56 15.90 2.72
CA PRO A 381 6.04 15.08 1.62
C PRO A 381 7.20 14.17 2.01
N ILE A 382 8.07 14.57 2.94
CA ILE A 382 9.17 13.68 3.37
C ILE A 382 8.59 12.46 4.09
N ALA A 383 7.68 12.70 5.04
CA ALA A 383 7.01 11.65 5.79
C ALA A 383 6.22 10.68 4.89
N ALA A 384 5.57 11.20 3.84
CA ALA A 384 4.82 10.39 2.89
C ALA A 384 5.67 9.30 2.19
N ASN A 385 7.00 9.44 2.09
CA ASN A 385 7.85 8.38 1.52
C ASN A 385 7.85 7.08 2.35
N MET A 386 7.47 7.13 3.63
CA MET A 386 7.50 5.94 4.49
C MET A 386 6.60 4.81 3.96
N GLY A 387 5.44 5.14 3.40
CA GLY A 387 4.51 4.18 2.80
C GLY A 387 5.16 3.36 1.67
N PRO A 388 5.60 4.01 0.59
CA PRO A 388 6.29 3.35 -0.52
C PRO A 388 7.57 2.64 -0.12
N ILE A 389 8.36 3.19 0.80
CA ILE A 389 9.58 2.54 1.33
C ILE A 389 9.22 1.17 1.91
N CYS A 390 8.20 1.11 2.77
CA CYS A 390 7.75 -0.14 3.38
C CYS A 390 7.09 -1.07 2.35
N GLY A 391 6.36 -0.51 1.38
CA GLY A 391 5.78 -1.26 0.27
C GLY A 391 6.82 -1.91 -0.63
N GLN A 392 7.92 -1.21 -0.94
CA GLN A 392 9.02 -1.72 -1.76
C GLN A 392 9.87 -2.74 -1.00
N ALA A 393 10.16 -2.48 0.28
CA ALA A 393 10.87 -3.43 1.15
C ALA A 393 10.15 -4.78 1.28
N ARG A 394 8.84 -4.80 1.07
CA ARG A 394 8.04 -6.02 1.00
C ARG A 394 8.17 -6.75 -0.35
N LYS A 395 8.27 -6.04 -1.47
CA LYS A 395 8.06 -6.63 -2.81
C LYS A 395 9.32 -7.05 -3.56
N ASP A 396 10.44 -6.35 -3.38
CA ASP A 396 11.62 -6.53 -4.26
C ASP A 396 12.93 -6.32 -3.50
N PHE A 397 13.74 -7.39 -3.39
CA PHE A 397 15.05 -7.34 -2.73
C PHE A 397 16.05 -6.41 -3.41
N LYS A 398 16.02 -6.25 -4.73
CA LYS A 398 16.97 -5.37 -5.43
C LYS A 398 16.65 -3.91 -5.13
N ARG A 399 15.36 -3.56 -5.18
CA ARG A 399 14.89 -2.21 -4.83
C ARG A 399 15.06 -1.91 -3.34
N PHE A 400 15.10 -2.92 -2.48
CA PHE A 400 15.33 -2.72 -1.05
C PHE A 400 16.67 -2.04 -0.76
N ASP A 401 17.78 -2.51 -1.32
CA ASP A 401 19.10 -1.91 -1.10
C ASP A 401 19.16 -0.48 -1.66
N GLU A 402 18.53 -0.22 -2.82
CA GLU A 402 18.43 1.13 -3.39
C GLU A 402 17.70 2.10 -2.46
N VAL A 403 16.59 1.65 -1.86
CA VAL A 403 15.82 2.42 -0.88
C VAL A 403 16.63 2.66 0.39
N VAL A 404 17.32 1.64 0.90
CA VAL A 404 18.19 1.75 2.07
C VAL A 404 19.26 2.81 1.84
N ASP A 405 19.95 2.78 0.71
CA ASP A 405 21.00 3.74 0.38
C ASP A 405 20.44 5.15 0.18
N LYS A 406 19.33 5.26 -0.57
CA LYS A 406 18.67 6.53 -0.88
C LYS A 406 18.22 7.28 0.38
N TYR A 407 17.60 6.58 1.34
CA TYR A 407 17.09 7.19 2.57
C TYR A 407 18.04 7.02 3.76
N ARG A 408 19.24 6.48 3.54
CA ARG A 408 20.27 6.21 4.56
C ARG A 408 19.72 5.41 5.74
N LEU A 409 18.88 4.42 5.44
CA LEU A 409 18.31 3.54 6.44
C LEU A 409 19.39 2.60 6.98
N ARG A 410 19.22 2.15 8.21
CA ARG A 410 20.09 1.15 8.85
C ARG A 410 19.38 -0.21 8.88
N PRO A 411 19.49 -1.04 7.84
CA PRO A 411 18.89 -2.36 7.89
C PRO A 411 19.52 -3.16 9.03
N SER A 412 18.70 -3.93 9.74
CA SER A 412 19.16 -4.93 10.71
C SER A 412 19.22 -6.28 10.03
N LEU A 413 19.99 -7.23 10.57
CA LEU A 413 19.87 -8.63 10.14
C LEU A 413 18.68 -9.26 10.84
N LEU A 414 17.92 -10.11 10.13
CA LEU A 414 16.77 -10.81 10.69
C LEU A 414 17.17 -11.58 11.96
N ARG A 415 18.34 -12.24 11.94
CA ARG A 415 18.87 -12.94 13.13
C ARG A 415 19.01 -12.03 14.35
N ASP A 416 19.45 -10.78 14.16
CA ASP A 416 19.68 -9.83 15.26
C ASP A 416 18.34 -9.37 15.84
N VAL A 417 17.33 -9.19 14.97
CA VAL A 417 15.97 -8.84 15.42
C VAL A 417 15.33 -10.01 16.17
N VAL A 418 15.45 -11.23 15.65
CA VAL A 418 14.95 -12.45 16.29
C VAL A 418 15.65 -12.68 17.63
N GLU A 419 16.96 -12.47 17.71
CA GLU A 419 17.70 -12.58 18.96
C GLU A 419 17.21 -11.54 19.98
N PHE A 420 17.05 -10.28 19.56
CA PHE A 420 16.48 -9.24 20.42
C PHE A 420 15.10 -9.64 20.95
N GLN A 421 14.21 -10.14 20.09
CA GLN A 421 12.86 -10.59 20.50
C GLN A 421 12.95 -11.73 21.51
N CYS A 422 13.83 -12.69 21.31
CA CYS A 422 14.07 -13.78 22.26
C CYS A 422 14.57 -13.27 23.62
N GLN A 423 15.54 -12.34 23.60
CA GLN A 423 16.05 -11.72 24.83
C GLN A 423 14.96 -10.90 25.55
N HIS A 424 14.12 -10.20 24.80
CA HIS A 424 12.99 -9.43 25.34
C HIS A 424 11.93 -10.33 25.97
N PHE A 425 11.55 -11.42 25.30
CA PHE A 425 10.64 -12.44 25.81
C PHE A 425 11.13 -13.02 27.14
N ARG A 426 12.42 -13.43 27.21
CA ARG A 426 13.05 -13.92 28.44
C ARG A 426 13.05 -12.89 29.56
N ARG A 427 13.20 -11.61 29.22
CA ARG A 427 13.20 -10.50 30.18
C ARG A 427 11.81 -10.28 30.78
N ILE A 428 10.76 -10.29 29.95
CA ILE A 428 9.36 -10.15 30.40
C ILE A 428 8.99 -11.32 31.31
N LEU A 429 9.35 -12.54 30.94
CA LEU A 429 8.98 -13.77 31.66
C LEU A 429 9.99 -14.20 32.71
N LYS A 430 10.87 -13.27 33.13
CA LYS A 430 11.91 -13.54 34.13
C LYS A 430 11.29 -14.06 35.43
N GLY A 431 11.81 -15.19 35.93
CA GLY A 431 11.33 -15.86 37.14
C GLY A 431 10.17 -16.83 36.92
N THR A 432 9.71 -17.01 35.69
CA THR A 432 8.70 -18.03 35.34
C THR A 432 9.34 -19.26 34.71
N ILE A 433 8.58 -20.35 34.58
CA ILE A 433 9.01 -21.55 33.86
C ILE A 433 9.34 -21.29 32.38
N TRP A 434 8.78 -20.23 31.80
CA TRP A 434 8.91 -19.87 30.39
C TRP A 434 10.25 -19.18 30.07
N GLN A 435 10.97 -18.67 31.07
CA GLN A 435 12.27 -18.01 30.88
C GLN A 435 13.31 -18.95 30.24
N ASN A 436 13.23 -20.25 30.55
CA ASN A 436 14.21 -21.26 30.15
C ASN A 436 13.78 -22.03 28.89
N LEU A 437 12.81 -21.53 28.13
CA LEU A 437 12.44 -22.16 26.87
C LEU A 437 13.64 -22.16 25.88
N PRO A 438 13.86 -23.28 25.16
CA PRO A 438 14.74 -23.32 24.00
C PRO A 438 14.46 -22.17 23.04
N GLN A 439 15.51 -21.61 22.45
CA GLN A 439 15.38 -20.45 21.58
C GLN A 439 14.47 -20.74 20.39
N GLU A 440 14.54 -21.93 19.83
CA GLU A 440 13.71 -22.39 18.71
C GLU A 440 12.22 -22.39 19.08
N LEU A 441 11.89 -22.73 20.34
CA LEU A 441 10.50 -22.64 20.82
C LEU A 441 10.07 -21.19 21.05
N VAL A 442 10.96 -20.33 21.53
CA VAL A 442 10.67 -18.89 21.68
C VAL A 442 10.44 -18.24 20.31
N ILE A 443 11.26 -18.59 19.30
CA ILE A 443 11.08 -18.14 17.92
C ILE A 443 9.74 -18.61 17.38
N ARG A 444 9.41 -19.90 17.50
CA ARG A 444 8.10 -20.42 17.07
C ARG A 444 6.94 -19.73 17.79
N ILE A 445 7.05 -19.54 19.10
CA ILE A 445 6.01 -18.80 19.86
C ILE A 445 5.89 -17.37 19.32
N ALA A 446 6.99 -16.69 19.05
CA ALA A 446 6.99 -15.35 18.46
C ALA A 446 6.41 -15.33 17.04
N GLU A 447 6.63 -16.37 16.23
CA GLU A 447 6.02 -16.56 14.91
C GLU A 447 4.51 -16.82 14.97
N PHE A 448 4.04 -17.47 16.04
CA PHE A 448 2.60 -17.69 16.31
C PHE A 448 1.88 -16.46 16.87
N LEU A 449 2.61 -15.48 17.41
CA LEU A 449 2.00 -14.21 17.78
C LEU A 449 1.59 -13.48 16.48
N PRO A 450 0.45 -12.77 16.47
CA PRO A 450 0.00 -12.02 15.30
C PRO A 450 1.19 -11.24 14.72
N ARG A 451 1.47 -11.43 13.42
CA ARG A 451 2.60 -10.85 12.69
C ARG A 451 2.47 -9.32 12.60
N ARG A 452 2.49 -8.64 13.74
CA ARG A 452 2.72 -7.21 13.83
C ARG A 452 4.20 -7.02 13.61
N CYS A 453 4.57 -6.97 12.34
CA CYS A 453 5.93 -6.95 11.89
C CYS A 453 6.64 -5.69 12.44
N THR A 454 7.42 -5.82 13.51
CA THR A 454 8.50 -4.84 13.78
C THR A 454 9.56 -4.81 12.66
N ILE A 455 9.40 -5.68 11.65
CA ILE A 455 10.34 -6.08 10.62
C ILE A 455 9.68 -5.93 9.25
N SER A 456 10.11 -4.99 8.41
CA SER A 456 9.70 -5.01 6.99
C SER A 456 10.63 -5.95 6.21
N ARG A 457 10.13 -7.14 5.85
CA ARG A 457 10.63 -8.00 4.75
C ARG A 457 9.64 -9.13 4.45
N CYS A 458 9.49 -9.49 3.16
CA CYS A 458 8.92 -10.78 2.77
C CYS A 458 9.94 -11.89 2.98
N LEU A 459 9.55 -12.93 3.72
CA LEU A 459 10.17 -14.24 3.59
C LEU A 459 9.56 -14.86 2.33
N GLU A 460 10.39 -15.31 1.38
CA GLU A 460 9.95 -16.10 0.22
C GLU A 460 9.45 -17.47 0.66
#